data_AF-A0A8B5XZN5-F1
#
_entry.id   AF-A0A8B5XZN5-F1
#
_cell.length_a   1.000
_cell.length_b   1.000
_cell.length_c   1.000
_cell.angle_alpha   90.00
_cell.angle_beta   90.00
_cell.angle_gamma   90.00
#
_symmetry.space_group_name_H-M   'P 1'
#
loop_
_entity.id
_entity.type
_entity.pdbx_description
1 polymer ?
#
loop_
_entity_poly.entity_id
_entity_poly.type
_entity_poly.pdbx_seq_one_letter_code
_entity_poly.pdbx_strand_id
1 'polypeptide(L)'
;MSNILNREFKQKEPGEILLTDIAYLYYGKGQKASYVKDAATKEIVTYHLPTSLEMNIVYEKLNKLRQAVNHEFHPSAIRAF
;
A
#
# COMPACT_ATOMS: atom_id res chain seq x y z
N MET A 1 -5.18 -24.02 5.55
CA MET A 1 -5.58 -23.26 4.35
C MET A 1 -4.45 -23.32 3.34
N SER A 2 -4.72 -23.74 2.10
CA SER A 2 -3.74 -23.67 1.01
C SER A 2 -3.75 -22.27 0.37
N ASN A 3 -2.58 -21.79 -0.05
CA ASN A 3 -2.47 -20.59 -0.87
C ASN A 3 -2.84 -20.94 -2.32
N ILE A 4 -4.13 -20.93 -2.63
CA ILE A 4 -4.66 -21.37 -3.92
C ILE A 4 -4.11 -20.53 -5.08
N LEU A 5 -3.77 -19.27 -4.81
CA LEU A 5 -3.23 -18.33 -5.80
C LEU A 5 -1.69 -18.35 -5.88
N ASN A 6 -1.01 -19.17 -5.06
CA ASN A 6 0.45 -19.22 -4.95
C ASN A 6 1.12 -17.84 -4.77
N ARG A 7 0.43 -16.89 -4.14
CA ARG A 7 0.99 -15.56 -3.85
C ARG A 7 2.00 -15.63 -2.71
N GLU A 8 3.23 -15.22 -2.96
CA GLU A 8 4.29 -15.24 -1.94
C GLU A 8 4.12 -14.10 -0.92
N PHE A 9 3.14 -14.22 -0.01
CA PHE A 9 2.86 -13.19 1.01
C PHE A 9 3.91 -13.11 2.12
N LYS A 10 4.83 -14.06 2.17
CA LYS A 10 5.94 -14.12 3.14
C LYS A 10 7.23 -13.71 2.45
N GLN A 11 7.48 -12.41 2.43
CA GLN A 11 8.72 -11.83 1.94
C GLN A 11 9.70 -11.64 3.08
N LYS A 12 10.99 -11.72 2.77
CA LYS A 12 12.07 -11.60 3.75
C LYS A 12 12.71 -10.21 3.74
N GLU A 13 12.73 -9.55 2.59
CA GLU A 13 13.40 -8.26 2.43
C GLU A 13 12.40 -7.09 2.50
N PRO A 14 12.62 -6.11 3.40
CA PRO A 14 11.85 -4.88 3.41
C PRO A 14 11.97 -4.11 2.09
N GLY A 15 10.88 -3.53 1.63
CA GLY A 15 10.79 -2.73 0.41
C GLY A 15 10.63 -3.52 -0.88
N GLU A 16 10.80 -4.85 -0.85
CA GLU A 16 10.73 -5.70 -2.04
C GLU A 16 9.29 -5.84 -2.58
N ILE A 17 8.32 -6.06 -1.67
CA ILE A 17 6.90 -6.13 -2.03
C ILE A 17 6.09 -5.19 -1.15
N LEU A 18 5.43 -4.25 -1.83
CA LEU A 18 4.50 -3.31 -1.23
C LEU A 18 3.07 -3.71 -1.58
N LEU A 19 2.28 -3.98 -0.55
CA LEU A 19 0.87 -4.33 -0.65
C LEU A 19 0.03 -3.06 -0.56
N THR A 20 -0.89 -2.87 -1.50
CA THR A 20 -1.80 -1.72 -1.47
C THR A 20 -3.22 -2.18 -1.21
N ASP A 21 -3.88 -1.52 -0.28
CA ASP A 21 -5.30 -1.78 -0.02
C ASP A 21 -6.06 -0.44 0.06
N ILE A 22 -7.35 -0.50 -0.24
CA ILE A 22 -8.33 0.58 -0.08
C ILE A 22 -9.47 0.02 0.74
N ALA A 23 -9.52 0.42 2.00
CA ALA A 23 -10.59 0.09 2.92
C ALA A 23 -11.63 1.21 2.96
N TYR A 24 -12.90 0.84 2.87
CA TYR A 24 -14.01 1.71 3.22
C TYR A 24 -14.15 1.67 4.73
N LEU A 25 -13.84 2.78 5.40
CA LEU A 25 -13.97 2.87 6.84
C LEU A 25 -15.21 3.70 7.16
N TYR A 26 -16.19 3.11 7.83
CA TYR A 26 -17.37 3.85 8.28
C TYR A 26 -17.02 4.73 9.49
N TYR A 27 -16.27 5.80 9.26
CA TYR A 27 -15.98 6.86 10.23
C TYR A 27 -16.35 8.23 9.64
N GLY A 28 -16.88 9.13 10.48
CA GLY A 28 -17.43 10.41 10.02
C GLY A 28 -18.54 10.18 8.98
N LYS A 29 -18.41 10.77 7.79
CA LYS A 29 -19.38 10.66 6.68
C LYS A 29 -19.15 9.42 5.77
N GLY A 30 -18.62 8.31 6.30
CA GLY A 30 -18.29 7.14 5.49
C GLY A 30 -17.02 7.34 4.64
N GLN A 31 -15.96 7.82 5.29
CA GLN A 31 -14.71 8.16 4.63
C GLN A 31 -13.90 6.93 4.20
N LYS A 32 -12.96 7.15 3.29
CA LYS A 32 -12.14 6.05 2.76
C LYS A 32 -10.74 6.15 3.31
N ALA A 33 -10.05 5.03 3.34
CA ALA A 33 -8.66 4.96 3.70
C ALA A 33 -7.93 4.08 2.71
N SER A 34 -6.79 4.55 2.23
CA SER A 34 -5.89 3.76 1.41
C SER A 34 -4.54 3.71 2.10
N TYR A 35 -3.91 2.55 2.12
CA TYR A 35 -2.61 2.37 2.77
C TYR A 35 -1.68 1.50 1.92
N VAL A 36 -0.39 1.71 2.08
CA VAL A 36 0.67 0.85 1.55
C VAL A 36 1.31 0.16 2.73
N LYS A 37 1.40 -1.16 2.66
CA LYS A 37 2.00 -2.00 3.70
C LYS A 37 3.18 -2.75 3.13
N ASP A 38 4.27 -2.77 3.87
CA ASP A 38 5.41 -3.59 3.54
C ASP A 38 5.15 -5.07 3.87
N ALA A 39 5.39 -5.96 2.91
CA ALA A 39 5.06 -7.37 3.07
C ALA A 39 6.00 -8.10 4.03
N ALA A 40 7.23 -7.64 4.23
CA ALA A 40 8.22 -8.29 5.10
C ALA A 40 8.07 -7.85 6.56
N THR A 41 8.07 -6.55 6.80
CA THR A 41 8.00 -5.92 8.14
C THR A 41 6.58 -5.85 8.70
N LYS A 42 5.57 -5.91 7.82
CA LYS A 42 4.15 -5.70 8.16
C LYS A 42 3.82 -4.28 8.62
N GLU A 43 4.69 -3.31 8.39
CA GLU A 43 4.47 -1.91 8.73
C GLU A 43 3.70 -1.16 7.63
N ILE A 44 2.97 -0.12 8.04
CA ILE A 44 2.32 0.81 7.11
C ILE A 44 3.37 1.84 6.69
N VAL A 45 3.75 1.83 5.41
CA VAL A 45 4.74 2.75 4.84
C VAL A 45 4.12 4.12 4.59
N THR A 46 2.88 4.15 4.10
CA THR A 46 2.15 5.40 3.87
C THR A 46 0.65 5.18 3.82
N TYR A 47 -0.12 6.24 4.07
CA TYR A 47 -1.58 6.22 3.98
C TYR A 47 -2.13 7.54 3.41
N HIS A 48 -3.32 7.45 2.83
CA HIS A 48 -4.07 8.58 2.33
C HIS A 48 -5.57 8.40 2.62
N LEU A 49 -6.17 9.44 3.19
CA LEU A 49 -7.59 9.50 3.59
C LEU A 49 -8.32 10.46 2.64
N PRO A 50 -8.82 10.00 1.49
CA PRO A 50 -9.50 10.87 0.56
C PRO A 50 -10.96 11.08 0.96
N THR A 51 -11.56 12.14 0.42
CA THR A 51 -12.99 12.40 0.48
C THR A 51 -13.76 11.79 -0.72
N SER A 52 -13.08 11.45 -1.82
CA SER A 52 -13.66 10.80 -3.02
C SER A 52 -12.85 9.56 -3.46
N LEU A 53 -13.33 8.81 -4.46
CA LEU A 53 -12.65 7.61 -5.03
C LEU A 53 -12.08 7.87 -6.43
N GLU A 54 -11.85 9.14 -6.74
CA GLU A 54 -11.33 9.53 -8.04
C GLU A 54 -9.85 9.12 -8.18
N MET A 55 -9.34 9.21 -9.40
CA MET A 55 -7.95 8.86 -9.70
C MET A 55 -6.92 9.68 -8.91
N ASN A 56 -7.32 10.84 -8.37
CA ASN A 56 -6.50 11.66 -7.48
C ASN A 56 -5.95 10.86 -6.28
N ILE A 57 -6.71 9.90 -5.75
CA ILE A 57 -6.28 9.05 -4.63
C ILE A 57 -5.00 8.28 -4.97
N VAL A 58 -4.87 7.83 -6.23
CA VAL A 58 -3.72 7.02 -6.68
C VAL A 58 -2.49 7.90 -6.79
N TYR A 59 -2.62 9.07 -7.43
CA TYR A 59 -1.51 10.00 -7.61
C TYR A 59 -0.98 10.55 -6.29
N GLU A 60 -1.88 10.96 -5.40
CA GLU A 60 -1.52 11.45 -4.06
C GLU A 60 -0.83 10.35 -3.24
N LYS A 61 -1.33 9.12 -3.29
CA LYS A 61 -0.73 7.98 -2.59
C LYS A 61 0.66 7.64 -3.15
N LEU A 62 0.87 7.69 -4.46
CA LEU A 62 2.18 7.47 -5.08
C LEU A 62 3.19 8.58 -4.71
N ASN A 63 2.73 9.84 -4.64
CA ASN A 63 3.56 10.95 -4.19
C ASN A 63 3.98 10.76 -2.73
N LYS A 64 3.03 10.45 -1.84
CA LYS A 64 3.33 10.18 -0.43
C LYS A 64 4.21 8.95 -0.25
N LEU A 65 4.04 7.91 -1.07
CA LEU A 65 4.88 6.73 -1.03
C LEU A 65 6.33 7.07 -1.40
N ARG A 66 6.54 7.80 -2.50
CA ARG A 66 7.88 8.28 -2.90
C ARG A 66 8.56 9.05 -1.77
N GLN A 67 7.83 9.95 -1.12
CA GLN A 67 8.36 10.72 -0.01
C GLN A 67 8.71 9.82 1.19
N ALA A 68 7.84 8.86 1.53
CA ALA A 68 8.07 7.95 2.64
C ALA A 68 9.29 7.03 2.44
N VAL A 69 9.64 6.70 1.20
CA VAL A 69 10.84 5.91 0.87
C VAL A 69 12.04 6.78 0.46
N ASN A 70 12.01 8.09 0.72
CA ASN A 70 13.07 9.02 0.33
C ASN A 70 13.45 8.97 -1.16
N HIS A 71 12.45 8.71 -2.03
CA HIS A 71 12.61 8.54 -3.48
C HIS A 71 13.48 7.35 -3.90
N GLU A 72 13.84 6.48 -2.96
CA GLU A 72 14.65 5.28 -3.19
C GLU A 72 13.78 4.04 -2.98
N PHE A 73 13.39 3.40 -4.08
CA PHE A 73 12.72 2.10 -4.02
C PHE A 73 13.75 0.98 -4.01
N HIS A 74 13.38 -0.15 -3.42
CA HIS A 74 14.15 -1.36 -3.57
C HIS A 74 14.37 -1.67 -5.07
N PRO A 75 15.57 -2.10 -5.51
CA PRO A 75 15.84 -2.32 -6.93
C PRO A 75 14.90 -3.33 -7.60
N SER A 76 14.41 -4.31 -6.84
CA SER A 76 13.42 -5.30 -7.28
C SER A 76 12.00 -5.00 -6.84
N ALA A 77 11.69 -3.78 -6.40
CA ALA A 77 10.37 -3.43 -5.89
C ALA A 77 9.28 -3.74 -6.92
N ILE A 78 8.42 -4.71 -6.61
CA ILE A 78 7.25 -5.05 -7.43
C ILE A 78 6.00 -4.57 -6.72
N ARG A 79 5.16 -3.84 -7.46
CA ARG A 79 3.83 -3.44 -7.01
C ARG A 79 2.86 -4.61 -7.18
N ALA A 80 2.46 -5.23 -6.09
CA ALA A 80 1.40 -6.23 -6.09
C ALA A 80 0.04 -5.55 -5.85
N PHE A 81 -0.88 -5.67 -6.82
CA PHE A 81 -2.26 -5.21 -6.72
C PHE A 81 -3.15 -6.21 -5.96
#